data_AF-F3L0R3-F1
#
_entry.id   AF-F3L0R3-F1
#
_cell.length_a   1.000
_cell.length_b   1.000
_cell.length_c   1.000
_cell.angle_alpha   90.00
_cell.angle_beta   90.00
_cell.angle_gamma   90.00
#
_symmetry.space_group_name_H-M   'P 1'
#
loop_
_entity.id
_entity.type
_entity.pdbx_description
1 polymer ?
#
loop_
_entity_poly.entity_id
_entity_poly.type
_entity_poly.pdbx_seq_one_letter_code
_entity_poly.pdbx_strand_id
1 'polypeptide(L)'
;MDYVFANELDIQDGLVTGDVKGEIVDGERKAYLLRQLAEQENIELQQVIAVGDGANDLPMLGIAGLGVAFRAKPLVKEAAEQSISTLGLDAILYLLGIADRYQTPA
;
A
#
# COMPACT_ATOMS: atom_id res chain seq x y z
N MET A 1 7.22 3.28 10.86
CA MET A 1 7.49 2.93 9.46
C MET A 1 8.80 2.20 9.46
N ASP A 2 8.74 0.91 9.20
CA ASP A 2 9.86 -0.01 9.42
C ASP A 2 10.61 -0.29 8.10
N TYR A 3 9.86 -0.27 6.98
CA TYR A 3 10.38 -0.50 5.64
C TYR A 3 9.94 0.60 4.66
N VAL A 4 10.83 0.98 3.75
CA VAL A 4 10.57 1.96 2.68
C VAL A 4 11.08 1.41 1.35
N PHE A 5 10.21 1.35 0.35
CA PHE A 5 10.56 1.01 -1.02
C PHE A 5 10.01 2.07 -1.97
N ALA A 6 10.88 2.66 -2.78
CA ALA A 6 10.51 3.71 -3.73
C ALA A 6 11.47 3.69 -4.93
N ASN A 7 11.05 4.31 -6.04
CA ASN A 7 11.94 4.62 -7.14
C ASN A 7 12.97 5.65 -6.68
N GLU A 8 14.24 5.42 -7.01
CA GLU A 8 15.31 6.39 -6.79
C GLU A 8 15.54 7.18 -8.08
N LEU A 9 15.51 8.50 -8.02
CA LEU A 9 15.81 9.34 -9.18
C LEU A 9 17.32 9.36 -9.44
N ASP A 10 17.72 9.28 -10.71
CA ASP A 10 19.12 9.51 -11.07
C ASP A 10 19.46 11.01 -10.98
N ILE A 11 20.58 11.30 -10.32
CA ILE A 11 21.04 12.65 -10.00
C ILE A 11 22.51 12.75 -10.38
N GLN A 12 22.82 13.73 -11.22
CA GLN A 12 24.17 14.07 -11.65
C GLN A 12 24.37 15.58 -11.45
N ASP A 13 25.47 15.95 -10.80
CA ASP A 13 25.81 17.34 -10.47
C ASP A 13 24.69 18.12 -9.74
N GLY A 14 23.92 17.43 -8.90
CA GLY A 14 22.80 18.00 -8.15
C GLY A 14 21.52 18.24 -8.97
N LEU A 15 21.47 17.77 -10.23
CA LEU A 15 20.31 17.87 -11.11
C LEU A 15 19.74 16.48 -11.40
N VAL A 16 18.40 16.40 -11.49
CA VAL A 16 17.71 15.19 -11.92
C VAL A 16 17.95 14.98 -13.41
N THR A 17 18.34 13.77 -13.80
CA THR A 17 18.64 13.44 -15.21
C THR A 17 17.37 13.12 -16.00
N GLY A 18 16.28 12.75 -15.30
CA GLY A 18 15.04 12.25 -15.89
C GLY A 18 14.95 10.72 -15.87
N ASP A 19 16.04 10.04 -15.52
CA ASP A 19 16.09 8.59 -15.38
C ASP A 19 15.82 8.13 -13.94
N VAL A 20 15.47 6.85 -13.80
CA VAL A 20 15.29 6.17 -12.51
C VAL A 20 16.45 5.19 -12.32
N LYS A 21 17.05 5.18 -11.13
CA LYS A 21 18.09 4.22 -10.75
C LYS A 21 17.47 2.91 -10.28
N GLY A 22 18.16 1.82 -10.64
CA GLY A 22 17.88 0.49 -10.11
C GLY A 22 16.56 -0.10 -10.60
N GLU A 23 15.96 -0.94 -9.76
CA GLU A 23 14.71 -1.61 -10.09
C GLU A 23 13.50 -0.69 -9.88
N ILE A 24 12.64 -0.62 -10.90
CA ILE A 24 11.42 0.17 -10.85
C ILE A 24 10.40 -0.50 -9.93
N VAL A 25 9.85 0.28 -9.00
CA VAL A 25 8.74 -0.10 -8.12
C VAL A 25 7.41 0.09 -8.86
N ASP A 26 7.11 -0.86 -9.75
CA ASP A 26 5.82 -0.98 -10.41
C ASP A 26 4.83 -1.85 -9.60
N GLY A 27 3.66 -2.15 -10.17
CA GLY A 27 2.61 -2.89 -9.45
C GLY A 27 2.99 -4.33 -9.10
N GLU A 28 3.62 -5.04 -10.03
CA GLU A 28 4.11 -6.41 -9.78
C GLU A 28 5.24 -6.40 -8.75
N ARG A 29 6.13 -5.40 -8.81
CA ARG A 29 7.19 -5.22 -7.83
C ARG A 29 6.63 -4.93 -6.44
N LYS A 30 5.59 -4.10 -6.32
CA LYS A 30 4.89 -3.88 -5.03
C LYS A 30 4.32 -5.18 -4.47
N ALA A 31 3.66 -5.99 -5.31
CA ALA A 31 3.12 -7.28 -4.88
C ALA A 31 4.25 -8.24 -4.44
N TYR A 32 5.35 -8.29 -5.19
CA TYR A 32 6.53 -9.07 -4.82
C TYR A 32 7.11 -8.63 -3.47
N LEU A 33 7.31 -7.32 -3.26
CA LEU A 33 7.84 -6.76 -2.01
C LEU A 33 6.92 -7.07 -0.82
N LEU A 34 5.60 -7.00 -1.01
CA LEU A 34 4.64 -7.36 0.04
C LEU A 34 4.77 -8.82 0.46
N ARG A 35 4.90 -9.75 -0.50
CA ARG A 35 5.13 -11.18 -0.20
C ARG A 35 6.46 -11.41 0.51
N GLN A 36 7.52 -10.76 0.03
CA GLN A 36 8.83 -10.86 0.62
C GLN A 36 8.83 -10.38 2.08
N LEU A 37 8.21 -9.23 2.35
CA LEU A 37 8.08 -8.71 3.71
C LEU A 37 7.25 -9.64 4.61
N ALA A 38 6.13 -10.15 4.10
CA ALA A 38 5.29 -11.09 4.84
C ALA A 38 6.07 -12.35 5.23
N GLU A 39 6.87 -12.90 4.31
CA GLU A 39 7.74 -14.04 4.58
C GLU A 39 8.84 -13.70 5.61
N GLN A 40 9.50 -12.55 5.46
CA GLN A 40 10.55 -12.09 6.38
C GLN A 40 10.03 -11.89 7.81
N GLU A 41 8.83 -11.37 7.96
CA GLU A 41 8.16 -11.13 9.25
C GLU A 41 7.41 -12.36 9.78
N ASN A 42 7.40 -13.47 9.03
CA ASN A 42 6.65 -14.68 9.34
C ASN A 42 5.15 -14.42 9.57
N ILE A 43 4.55 -13.63 8.67
CA ILE A 43 3.14 -13.23 8.65
C ILE A 43 2.49 -13.88 7.42
N GLU A 44 1.34 -14.52 7.59
CA GLU A 44 0.57 -15.02 6.45
C GLU A 44 -0.05 -13.86 5.67
N LEU A 45 -0.11 -13.96 4.33
CA LEU A 45 -0.72 -12.91 3.51
C LEU A 45 -2.17 -12.61 3.92
N GLN A 46 -2.91 -13.60 4.43
CA GLN A 46 -4.28 -13.42 4.95
C GLN A 46 -4.35 -12.47 6.16
N GLN A 47 -3.24 -12.23 6.84
CA GLN A 47 -3.14 -11.31 7.98
C GLN A 47 -2.69 -9.90 7.56
N VAL A 48 -2.41 -9.69 6.27
CA VAL A 48 -1.89 -8.43 5.73
C VAL A 48 -3.03 -7.54 5.24
N ILE A 49 -2.98 -6.26 5.62
CA ILE A 49 -3.80 -5.20 5.04
C ILE A 49 -2.93 -4.40 4.07
N ALA A 50 -3.34 -4.32 2.81
CA ALA A 50 -2.71 -3.48 1.79
C ALA A 50 -3.62 -2.30 1.43
N VAL A 51 -3.04 -1.12 1.23
CA VAL A 51 -3.78 0.11 0.92
C VAL A 51 -3.16 0.81 -0.28
N GLY A 52 -3.98 1.23 -1.24
CA GLY A 52 -3.54 1.92 -2.46
C GLY A 52 -4.66 2.71 -3.13
N ASP A 53 -4.34 3.60 -4.05
CA ASP A 53 -5.30 4.51 -4.71
C ASP A 53 -5.34 4.32 -6.24
N GLY A 54 -4.34 3.65 -6.81
CA GLY A 54 -4.14 3.54 -8.25
C GLY A 54 -4.28 2.13 -8.80
N ALA A 55 -4.42 2.03 -10.14
CA ALA A 55 -4.43 0.75 -10.84
C ALA A 55 -3.10 -0.01 -10.66
N ASN A 56 -2.00 0.72 -10.45
CA ASN A 56 -0.68 0.16 -10.17
C ASN A 56 -0.62 -0.56 -8.81
N ASP A 57 -1.59 -0.36 -7.92
CA ASP A 57 -1.62 -1.05 -6.64
C ASP A 57 -2.43 -2.34 -6.70
N LEU A 58 -3.22 -2.57 -7.76
CA LEU A 58 -4.10 -3.73 -7.87
C LEU A 58 -3.39 -5.08 -7.67
N PRO A 59 -2.18 -5.32 -8.23
CA PRO A 59 -1.47 -6.58 -7.96
C PRO A 59 -1.12 -6.75 -6.47
N MET A 60 -0.76 -5.67 -5.78
CA MET A 60 -0.45 -5.68 -4.34
C MET A 60 -1.72 -5.84 -3.50
N LEU A 61 -2.80 -5.15 -3.85
CA LEU A 61 -4.09 -5.23 -3.16
C LEU A 61 -4.70 -6.64 -3.28
N GLY A 62 -4.59 -7.27 -4.45
CA GLY A 62 -5.21 -8.57 -4.72
C GLY A 62 -4.54 -9.78 -4.04
N ILE A 63 -3.34 -9.62 -3.50
CA ILE A 63 -2.64 -10.70 -2.77
C ILE A 63 -2.75 -10.58 -1.25
N ALA A 64 -3.21 -9.42 -0.74
CA ALA A 64 -3.39 -9.19 0.67
C ALA A 64 -4.67 -9.87 1.18
N GLY A 65 -4.70 -10.26 2.44
CA GLY A 65 -5.93 -10.75 3.09
C GLY A 65 -7.03 -9.70 3.14
N LEU A 66 -6.65 -8.42 3.12
CA LEU A 66 -7.57 -7.30 2.96
C LEU A 66 -6.94 -6.20 2.09
N GLY A 67 -7.39 -6.10 0.84
CA GLY A 67 -7.03 -5.02 -0.08
C GLY A 67 -7.99 -3.83 0.01
N VAL A 68 -7.47 -2.65 0.37
CA VAL A 68 -8.25 -1.41 0.53
C VAL A 68 -7.88 -0.40 -0.54
N ALA A 69 -8.83 -0.11 -1.44
CA ALA A 69 -8.74 1.02 -2.35
C ALA A 69 -9.12 2.33 -1.63
N PHE A 70 -8.15 3.21 -1.41
CA PHE A 70 -8.34 4.49 -0.73
C PHE A 70 -8.49 5.63 -1.75
N ARG A 71 -9.66 6.29 -1.75
CA ARG A 71 -9.99 7.39 -2.70
C ARG A 71 -9.67 7.07 -4.16
N ALA A 72 -9.77 5.81 -4.52
CA ALA A 72 -9.27 5.31 -5.78
C ALA A 72 -10.16 5.72 -6.98
N LYS A 73 -9.60 5.67 -8.19
CA LYS A 73 -10.38 5.87 -9.42
C LYS A 73 -11.42 4.75 -9.61
N PRO A 74 -12.52 4.95 -10.38
CA PRO A 74 -13.59 3.96 -10.53
C PRO A 74 -13.10 2.55 -10.88
N LEU A 75 -12.17 2.44 -11.85
CA LEU A 75 -11.59 1.16 -12.29
C LEU A 75 -10.87 0.41 -11.15
N VAL A 76 -10.28 1.13 -10.21
CA VAL A 76 -9.57 0.54 -9.07
C VAL A 76 -10.56 0.10 -7.98
N LYS A 77 -11.65 0.85 -7.80
CA LYS A 77 -12.72 0.49 -6.85
C LYS A 77 -13.44 -0.79 -7.24
N GLU A 78 -13.62 -1.05 -8.52
CA GLU A 78 -14.28 -2.27 -9.03
C GLU A 78 -13.42 -3.52 -8.83
N ALA A 79 -12.09 -3.36 -8.86
CA ALA A 79 -11.14 -4.46 -8.76
C ALA A 79 -10.65 -4.73 -7.32
N ALA A 80 -10.79 -3.78 -6.40
CA ALA A 80 -10.44 -3.96 -4.99
C ALA A 80 -11.61 -4.56 -4.18
N GLU A 81 -11.31 -5.47 -3.26
CA GLU A 81 -12.33 -6.12 -2.43
C GLU A 81 -13.07 -5.12 -1.53
N GLN A 82 -12.37 -4.10 -1.03
CA GLN A 82 -12.94 -3.03 -0.21
C GLN A 82 -12.46 -1.67 -0.70
N SER A 83 -13.32 -0.66 -0.63
CA SER A 83 -12.98 0.72 -1.02
C SER A 83 -13.44 1.72 0.04
N ILE A 84 -12.51 2.55 0.53
CA ILE A 84 -12.79 3.66 1.43
C ILE A 84 -12.78 4.95 0.61
N SER A 85 -13.96 5.55 0.44
CA SER A 85 -14.14 6.71 -0.45
C SER A 85 -14.38 8.03 0.29
N THR A 86 -14.91 7.99 1.51
CA THR A 86 -15.39 9.20 2.23
C THR A 86 -14.69 9.43 3.56
N LEU A 87 -14.12 8.39 4.17
CA LEU A 87 -13.41 8.47 5.46
C LEU A 87 -11.90 8.64 5.26
N GLY A 88 -11.19 9.03 6.33
CA GLY A 88 -9.73 9.08 6.35
C GLY A 88 -9.10 7.69 6.44
N LEU A 89 -7.77 7.64 6.51
CA LEU A 89 -7.02 6.38 6.65
C LEU A 89 -7.24 5.72 8.02
N ASP A 90 -7.63 6.52 9.01
CA ASP A 90 -8.09 6.09 10.34
C ASP A 90 -9.27 5.11 10.27
N ALA A 91 -10.04 5.11 9.19
CA ALA A 91 -11.11 4.14 8.99
C ALA A 91 -10.65 2.67 9.00
N ILE A 92 -9.36 2.43 8.69
CA ILE A 92 -8.76 1.09 8.77
C ILE A 92 -8.76 0.56 10.21
N LEU A 93 -8.68 1.44 11.21
CA LEU A 93 -8.71 1.04 12.62
C LEU A 93 -10.02 0.33 12.97
N TYR A 94 -11.15 0.76 12.40
CA TYR A 94 -12.43 0.09 12.61
C TYR A 94 -12.48 -1.30 11.97
N LEU A 95 -11.78 -1.51 10.84
CA LEU A 95 -11.64 -2.85 10.22
C LEU A 95 -10.82 -3.80 11.10
N LEU A 96 -9.91 -3.25 11.91
CA LEU A 96 -9.15 -3.97 12.93
C LEU A 96 -9.92 -4.13 14.26
N GLY A 97 -11.18 -3.68 14.33
CA GLY A 97 -12.00 -3.74 15.54
C GLY A 97 -11.66 -2.67 16.59
N ILE A 98 -10.84 -1.67 16.24
CA ILE A 98 -10.47 -0.56 17.13
C ILE A 98 -11.53 0.55 16.96
N ALA A 99 -12.30 0.78 18.01
CA ALA A 99 -13.28 1.87 18.08
C ALA A 99 -12.74 3.11 18.81
N ASP A 100 -13.34 4.28 18.59
CA ASP A 100 -12.93 5.58 19.15
C ASP A 100 -12.78 5.60 20.68
N ARG A 101 -13.47 4.68 21.38
CA ARG A 101 -13.34 4.50 22.83
C ARG A 101 -11.91 4.11 23.29
N TYR A 102 -11.04 3.70 22.35
CA TYR A 102 -9.64 3.38 22.60
C TYR A 102 -8.68 4.52 22.24
N GLN A 103 -9.17 5.63 21.69
CA GLN A 103 -8.35 6.84 21.51
C GLN A 103 -8.30 7.59 22.84
N THR A 104 -7.14 7.59 23.49
CA THR A 104 -6.88 8.50 24.61
C THR A 104 -7.00 9.94 24.10
N PRO A 105 -7.78 10.81 24.74
CA PRO A 105 -7.80 12.22 24.35
C PRO A 105 -6.39 12.81 24.51
N ALA A 106 -5.99 13.59 23.49
CA ALA A 106 -4.72 14.31 23.46
C ALA A 106 -4.61 15.36 24.57
#